data_AF-A0A022QQ55-F1
#
_entry.id   AF-A0A022QQ55-F1
#
_cell.length_a   1.000
_cell.length_b   1.000
_cell.length_c   1.000
_cell.angle_alpha   90.00
_cell.angle_beta   90.00
_cell.angle_gamma   90.00
#
_symmetry.space_group_name_H-M   'P 1'
#
loop_
_entity.id
_entity.type
_entity.pdbx_description
1 polymer ?
#
loop_
_entity_poly.entity_id
_entity_poly.type
_entity_poly.pdbx_seq_one_letter_code
_entity_poly.pdbx_strand_id
1 'polypeptide(L)'
;METIVASIWSSFRRVPPAAIPAMMDCILAATAVSPSSLFSDLANEFPNLIKVIEQESEMVESEWRNCVLTYVAALSHFLKKSGTHHMHTFVWKVWIPLLKLTHTYDYELFNEVTSLFLDVIIGTDSWEVLEETVVPLMLRSIGQSMGVFKSAELAIYNWSGHTIFERSIDKDLSSKSFDNSRRKLTEKYIPTDFSVSNSYDFPLSMSCNTLTLTLDAALRNKHEGIVSGSTSTNGSQAILFAGNMLWDLCNLSLQMLSQSFEHRSSAIRFLLPFIFKSFAHNHSFQVAAPGTPRVLTRYISLY
;
A
#
# COMPACT_ATOMS: atom_id res chain seq x y z
N MET A 1 -16.82 -19.84 18.32
CA MET A 1 -16.16 -19.01 17.29
C MET A 1 -14.66 -19.30 17.24
N GLU A 2 -13.99 -19.51 18.40
CA GLU A 2 -12.59 -20.01 18.51
C GLU A 2 -12.26 -21.31 17.72
N THR A 3 -13.26 -22.07 17.27
CA THR A 3 -13.03 -23.30 16.49
C THR A 3 -12.93 -23.09 14.98
N ILE A 4 -13.55 -22.04 14.42
CA ILE A 4 -13.60 -21.83 12.97
C ILE A 4 -12.29 -21.20 12.48
N VAL A 5 -11.82 -20.14 13.14
CA VAL A 5 -10.57 -19.46 12.76
C VAL A 5 -9.38 -20.40 12.85
N ALA A 6 -9.28 -21.19 13.92
CA ALA A 6 -8.25 -22.21 14.08
C ALA A 6 -8.31 -23.31 13.00
N SER A 7 -9.52 -23.73 12.60
CA SER A 7 -9.70 -24.73 11.54
C SER A 7 -9.34 -24.17 10.15
N ILE A 8 -9.70 -22.92 9.88
CA ILE A 8 -9.32 -22.20 8.66
C ILE A 8 -7.81 -22.08 8.58
N TRP A 9 -7.18 -21.66 9.68
CA TRP A 9 -5.73 -21.51 9.77
C TRP A 9 -4.99 -22.83 9.50
N SER A 10 -5.40 -23.93 10.13
CA SER A 10 -4.76 -25.24 9.89
C SER A 10 -4.89 -25.69 8.43
N SER A 11 -5.96 -25.27 7.74
CA SER A 11 -6.16 -25.54 6.33
C SER A 11 -5.28 -24.70 5.41
N PHE A 12 -4.89 -23.49 5.83
CA PHE A 12 -4.07 -22.57 5.03
C PHE A 12 -2.67 -23.11 4.68
N ARG A 13 -2.17 -24.06 5.48
CA ARG A 13 -0.92 -24.77 5.18
C ARG A 13 -1.04 -25.75 4.00
N ARG A 14 -2.25 -26.23 3.70
CA ARG A 14 -2.48 -27.36 2.78
C ARG A 14 -3.22 -26.98 1.50
N VAL A 15 -4.02 -25.92 1.55
CA VAL A 15 -4.84 -25.50 0.42
C VAL A 15 -4.05 -24.51 -0.45
N PRO A 16 -4.05 -24.66 -1.79
CA PRO A 16 -3.40 -23.69 -2.66
C PRO A 16 -4.17 -22.36 -2.67
N PRO A 17 -3.48 -21.20 -2.80
CA PRO A 17 -4.12 -19.88 -2.74
C PRO A 17 -5.28 -19.70 -3.72
N ALA A 18 -5.19 -20.30 -4.92
CA ALA A 18 -6.22 -20.23 -5.95
C ALA A 18 -7.55 -20.89 -5.55
N ALA A 19 -7.54 -21.86 -4.63
CA ALA A 19 -8.76 -22.54 -4.18
C ALA A 19 -9.47 -21.81 -3.02
N ILE A 20 -8.82 -20.79 -2.44
CA ILE A 20 -9.29 -20.11 -1.23
C ILE A 20 -10.59 -19.35 -1.41
N PRO A 21 -10.83 -18.60 -2.50
CA PRO A 21 -12.13 -17.96 -2.71
C PRO A 21 -13.30 -18.94 -2.66
N ALA A 22 -13.18 -20.10 -3.32
CA ALA A 22 -14.21 -21.14 -3.32
C ALA A 22 -14.38 -21.78 -1.94
N MET A 23 -13.27 -22.08 -1.25
CA MET A 23 -13.31 -22.62 0.11
C MET A 23 -14.01 -21.65 1.08
N MET A 24 -13.68 -20.36 1.02
CA MET A 24 -14.30 -19.34 1.87
C MET A 24 -15.80 -19.21 1.56
N ASP A 25 -16.21 -19.33 0.31
CA ASP A 25 -17.62 -19.30 -0.08
C ASP A 25 -18.42 -20.47 0.49
N CYS A 26 -17.84 -21.67 0.46
CA CYS A 26 -18.41 -22.85 1.11
C CYS A 26 -18.53 -22.65 2.63
N ILE A 27 -17.52 -22.06 3.28
CA ILE A 27 -17.54 -21.81 4.73
C ILE A 27 -18.61 -20.78 5.09
N LEU A 28 -18.70 -19.68 4.35
CA LEU A 28 -19.71 -18.65 4.57
C LEU A 28 -21.12 -19.22 4.40
N ALA A 29 -21.34 -20.06 3.38
CA ALA A 29 -22.62 -20.72 3.14
C ALA A 29 -22.97 -21.73 4.25
N ALA A 30 -22.00 -22.51 4.72
CA ALA A 30 -22.22 -23.57 5.72
C ALA A 30 -22.38 -23.04 7.15
N THR A 31 -21.73 -21.93 7.49
CA THR A 31 -21.70 -21.39 8.86
C THR A 31 -22.64 -20.22 9.07
N ALA A 32 -23.22 -19.66 7.99
CA ALA A 32 -24.04 -18.45 8.00
C ALA A 32 -23.36 -17.23 8.66
N VAL A 33 -22.03 -17.24 8.76
CA VAL A 33 -21.22 -16.12 9.28
C VAL A 33 -21.08 -15.07 8.19
N SER A 34 -21.12 -13.79 8.56
CA SER A 34 -20.92 -12.70 7.61
C SER A 34 -19.45 -12.60 7.15
N PRO A 35 -19.17 -12.20 5.89
CA PRO A 35 -17.80 -11.96 5.43
C PRO A 35 -17.03 -10.97 6.31
N SER A 36 -17.70 -9.90 6.76
CA SER A 36 -17.10 -8.85 7.60
C SER A 36 -16.69 -9.36 8.98
N SER A 37 -17.52 -10.20 9.61
CA SER A 37 -17.20 -10.79 10.92
C SER A 37 -16.02 -11.75 10.81
N LEU A 38 -16.02 -12.63 9.80
CA LEU A 38 -14.94 -13.59 9.62
C LEU A 38 -13.61 -12.90 9.24
N PHE A 39 -13.67 -11.85 8.43
CA PHE A 39 -12.53 -10.96 8.20
C PHE A 39 -11.98 -10.39 9.50
N SER A 40 -12.86 -9.81 10.33
CA SER A 40 -12.46 -9.16 11.58
C SER A 40 -11.81 -10.15 12.53
N ASP A 41 -12.39 -11.34 12.67
CA ASP A 41 -11.85 -12.42 13.51
C ASP A 41 -10.46 -12.85 13.03
N LEU A 42 -10.28 -13.09 11.73
CA LEU A 42 -8.99 -13.47 11.16
C LEU A 42 -7.94 -12.36 11.29
N ALA A 43 -8.32 -11.11 11.06
CA ALA A 43 -7.42 -9.95 11.17
C ALA A 43 -7.01 -9.68 12.63
N ASN A 44 -7.90 -9.97 13.58
CA ASN A 44 -7.61 -9.85 15.01
C ASN A 44 -6.68 -10.96 15.51
N GLU A 45 -6.76 -12.16 14.95
CA GLU A 45 -5.89 -13.28 15.31
C GLU A 45 -4.50 -13.21 14.66
N PHE A 46 -4.33 -12.43 13.60
CA PHE A 46 -3.07 -12.27 12.88
C PHE A 46 -1.79 -12.12 13.76
N PRO A 47 -1.81 -11.30 14.84
CA PRO A 47 -0.68 -11.17 15.77
C PRO A 47 -0.26 -12.49 16.42
N ASN A 48 -1.25 -13.28 16.85
CA ASN A 48 -1.01 -14.56 17.49
C ASN A 48 -0.47 -15.56 16.47
N LEU A 49 -0.95 -15.47 15.24
CA LEU A 49 -0.48 -16.31 14.13
C LEU A 49 1.00 -16.06 13.84
N ILE A 50 1.44 -14.80 13.70
CA ILE A 50 2.86 -14.49 13.48
C ILE A 50 3.73 -15.09 14.60
N LYS A 51 3.32 -14.95 15.86
CA LYS A 51 4.07 -15.51 17.00
C LYS A 51 4.21 -17.02 16.92
N VAL A 52 3.16 -17.73 16.52
CA VAL A 52 3.20 -19.19 16.33
C VAL A 52 4.22 -19.55 15.25
N ILE A 53 4.27 -18.79 14.15
CA ILE A 53 5.19 -19.03 13.04
C ILE A 53 6.64 -18.74 13.43
N GLU A 54 6.90 -17.65 14.15
CA GLU A 54 8.25 -17.33 14.65
C GLU A 54 8.76 -18.36 15.66
N GLN A 55 7.86 -19.06 16.36
CA GLN A 55 8.19 -20.07 17.38
C GLN A 55 8.28 -21.50 16.83
N GLU A 56 7.54 -21.83 15.77
CA GLU A 56 7.61 -23.14 15.10
C GLU A 56 8.87 -23.23 14.22
N SER A 57 10.00 -23.60 14.81
CA SER A 57 11.28 -23.79 14.09
C SER A 57 11.29 -24.95 13.08
N GLU A 58 10.18 -25.67 12.94
CA GLU A 58 10.05 -26.87 12.09
C GLU A 58 9.23 -26.61 10.81
N MET A 59 8.60 -25.44 10.65
CA MET A 59 7.78 -25.20 9.47
C MET A 59 8.65 -25.03 8.23
N VAL A 60 8.37 -25.85 7.21
CA VAL A 60 9.12 -25.79 5.94
C VAL A 60 8.83 -24.46 5.25
N GLU A 61 9.84 -23.84 4.63
CA GLU A 61 9.72 -22.54 3.96
C GLU A 61 8.58 -22.48 2.93
N SER A 62 8.32 -23.59 2.23
CA SER A 62 7.21 -23.71 1.28
C SER A 62 5.83 -23.71 1.96
N GLU A 63 5.70 -24.33 3.13
CA GLU A 63 4.46 -24.32 3.92
C GLU A 63 4.20 -22.92 4.48
N TRP A 64 5.25 -22.22 4.91
CA TRP A 64 5.19 -20.82 5.33
C TRP A 64 4.65 -19.93 4.20
N ARG A 65 5.31 -19.98 3.04
CA ARG A 65 4.95 -19.20 1.85
C ARG A 65 3.50 -19.46 1.45
N ASN A 66 3.09 -20.73 1.39
CA ASN A 66 1.72 -21.11 1.08
C ASN A 66 0.72 -20.56 2.10
N CYS A 67 1.04 -20.66 3.38
CA CYS A 67 0.19 -20.18 4.47
C CYS A 67 -0.03 -18.66 4.38
N VAL A 68 1.03 -17.87 4.16
CA VAL A 68 0.93 -16.42 3.99
C VAL A 68 0.07 -16.05 2.79
N LEU A 69 0.35 -16.62 1.62
CA LEU A 69 -0.39 -16.31 0.39
C LEU A 69 -1.86 -16.67 0.51
N THR A 70 -2.15 -17.83 1.08
CA THR A 70 -3.49 -18.30 1.32
C THR A 70 -4.24 -17.44 2.34
N TYR A 71 -3.57 -17.01 3.41
CA TYR A 71 -4.13 -16.10 4.40
C TYR A 71 -4.49 -14.74 3.79
N VAL A 72 -3.57 -14.15 3.02
CA VAL A 72 -3.81 -12.89 2.30
C VAL A 72 -4.91 -13.06 1.26
N ALA A 73 -4.96 -14.17 0.53
CA ALA A 73 -6.03 -14.47 -0.43
C ALA A 73 -7.41 -14.55 0.24
N ALA A 74 -7.50 -15.17 1.43
CA ALA A 74 -8.75 -15.25 2.19
C ALA A 74 -9.25 -13.87 2.62
N LEU A 75 -8.38 -13.06 3.23
CA LEU A 75 -8.74 -11.70 3.64
C LEU A 75 -9.09 -10.82 2.44
N SER A 76 -8.33 -10.94 1.34
CA SER A 76 -8.58 -10.24 0.08
C SER A 76 -9.95 -10.58 -0.49
N HIS A 77 -10.34 -11.84 -0.44
CA HIS A 77 -11.67 -12.30 -0.84
C HIS A 77 -12.77 -11.69 0.04
N PHE A 78 -12.59 -11.67 1.36
CA PHE A 78 -13.56 -11.03 2.25
C PHE A 78 -13.66 -9.52 2.05
N LEU A 79 -12.56 -8.82 1.78
CA LEU A 79 -12.57 -7.38 1.47
C LEU A 79 -13.37 -7.09 0.19
N LYS A 80 -13.16 -7.88 -0.87
CA LYS A 80 -13.94 -7.78 -2.11
C LYS A 80 -15.45 -8.02 -1.88
N LYS A 81 -15.83 -8.82 -0.88
CA LYS A 81 -17.24 -9.09 -0.53
C LYS A 81 -17.85 -8.12 0.49
N SER A 82 -17.05 -7.54 1.38
CA SER A 82 -17.52 -6.70 2.51
C SER A 82 -17.41 -5.20 2.27
N GLY A 83 -16.77 -4.79 1.17
CA GLY A 83 -16.57 -3.38 0.82
C GLY A 83 -15.37 -2.75 1.52
N THR A 84 -15.21 -1.44 1.31
CA THR A 84 -13.96 -0.70 1.61
C THR A 84 -13.75 -0.38 3.09
N HIS A 85 -14.78 -0.54 3.94
CA HIS A 85 -14.76 -0.18 5.37
C HIS A 85 -13.67 -0.91 6.18
N HIS A 86 -13.27 -2.10 5.74
CA HIS A 86 -12.25 -2.92 6.41
C HIS A 86 -10.84 -2.73 5.82
N MET A 87 -10.67 -1.91 4.77
CA MET A 87 -9.40 -1.77 4.05
C MET A 87 -8.31 -1.15 4.93
N HIS A 88 -8.62 -0.10 5.69
CA HIS A 88 -7.65 0.47 6.63
C HIS A 88 -7.25 -0.54 7.71
N THR A 89 -8.20 -1.32 8.24
CA THR A 89 -7.91 -2.40 9.19
C THR A 89 -6.98 -3.43 8.58
N PHE A 90 -7.21 -3.84 7.33
CA PHE A 90 -6.34 -4.74 6.61
C PHE A 90 -4.92 -4.18 6.47
N VAL A 91 -4.79 -2.93 6.01
CA VAL A 91 -3.48 -2.28 5.83
C VAL A 91 -2.69 -2.26 7.14
N TRP A 92 -3.32 -1.79 8.22
CA TRP A 92 -2.64 -1.57 9.49
C TRP A 92 -2.41 -2.83 10.31
N LYS A 93 -3.39 -3.74 10.38
CA LYS A 93 -3.28 -4.95 11.21
C LYS A 93 -2.56 -6.09 10.50
N VAL A 94 -2.65 -6.16 9.17
CA VAL A 94 -2.22 -7.34 8.42
C VAL A 94 -1.10 -7.01 7.45
N TRP A 95 -1.35 -6.12 6.49
CA TRP A 95 -0.42 -5.91 5.39
C TRP A 95 0.92 -5.31 5.85
N ILE A 96 0.90 -4.23 6.63
CA ILE A 96 2.14 -3.59 7.14
C ILE A 96 2.98 -4.57 7.97
N PRO A 97 2.43 -5.30 8.95
CA PRO A 97 3.25 -6.27 9.69
C PRO A 97 3.67 -7.47 8.83
N LEU A 98 2.84 -7.93 7.87
CA LEU A 98 3.26 -8.94 6.89
C LEU A 98 4.47 -8.49 6.08
N LEU A 99 4.47 -7.26 5.57
CA LEU A 99 5.60 -6.77 4.78
C LEU A 99 6.91 -6.80 5.57
N LYS A 100 6.86 -6.41 6.85
CA LYS A 100 8.02 -6.48 7.75
C LYS A 100 8.52 -7.91 7.95
N LEU A 101 7.59 -8.85 8.03
CA LEU A 101 7.91 -10.27 8.17
C LEU A 101 8.46 -10.86 6.87
N THR A 102 7.84 -10.61 5.72
CA THR A 102 8.30 -11.14 4.42
C THR A 102 9.70 -10.64 4.04
N HIS A 103 10.06 -9.42 4.46
CA HIS A 103 11.39 -8.85 4.24
C HIS A 103 12.52 -9.76 4.77
N THR A 104 12.30 -10.43 5.90
CA THR A 104 13.36 -11.23 6.53
C THR A 104 13.58 -12.58 5.84
N TYR A 105 12.69 -12.97 4.93
CA TYR A 105 12.69 -14.32 4.34
C TYR A 105 12.82 -14.29 2.80
N ASP A 106 11.92 -13.61 2.07
CA ASP A 106 11.80 -13.77 0.60
C ASP A 106 11.21 -12.52 -0.11
N TYR A 107 11.95 -11.99 -1.10
CA TYR A 107 11.52 -10.87 -1.94
C TYR A 107 10.42 -11.25 -2.94
N GLU A 108 10.36 -12.51 -3.36
CA GLU A 108 9.31 -13.01 -4.25
C GLU A 108 7.97 -13.06 -3.52
N LEU A 109 7.94 -13.64 -2.32
CA LEU A 109 6.77 -13.63 -1.44
C LEU A 109 6.28 -12.21 -1.15
N PHE A 110 7.20 -11.27 -0.91
CA PHE A 110 6.84 -9.86 -0.74
C PHE A 110 6.06 -9.31 -1.96
N ASN A 111 6.53 -9.58 -3.18
CA ASN A 111 5.89 -9.11 -4.40
C ASN A 111 4.51 -9.75 -4.60
N GLU A 112 4.37 -11.04 -4.30
CA GLU A 112 3.09 -11.74 -4.40
C GLU A 112 2.06 -11.21 -3.38
N VAL A 113 2.45 -11.01 -2.13
CA VAL A 113 1.58 -10.41 -1.10
C VAL A 113 1.16 -8.99 -1.50
N THR A 114 2.10 -8.21 -2.03
CA THR A 114 1.81 -6.86 -2.54
C THR A 114 0.85 -6.91 -3.73
N SER A 115 1.04 -7.84 -4.66
CA SER A 115 0.15 -8.03 -5.81
C SER A 115 -1.27 -8.40 -5.39
N LEU A 116 -1.42 -9.36 -4.47
CA LEU A 116 -2.74 -9.76 -3.95
C LEU A 116 -3.48 -8.57 -3.31
N PHE A 117 -2.77 -7.74 -2.55
CA PHE A 117 -3.34 -6.53 -1.97
C PHE A 117 -3.75 -5.51 -3.05
N LEU A 118 -2.90 -5.25 -4.04
CA LEU A 118 -3.23 -4.33 -5.13
C LEU A 118 -4.41 -4.83 -5.98
N ASP A 119 -4.57 -6.14 -6.16
CA ASP A 119 -5.74 -6.74 -6.82
C ASP A 119 -7.04 -6.50 -6.04
N VAL A 120 -6.96 -6.36 -4.71
CA VAL A 120 -8.11 -5.93 -3.88
C VAL A 120 -8.40 -4.46 -4.14
N ILE A 121 -7.39 -3.59 -4.15
CA ILE A 121 -7.57 -2.16 -4.42
C ILE A 121 -8.19 -1.93 -5.79
N ILE A 122 -7.70 -2.61 -6.83
CA ILE A 122 -8.28 -2.57 -8.18
C ILE A 122 -9.74 -3.03 -8.14
N GLY A 123 -10.01 -4.19 -7.54
CA GLY A 123 -11.36 -4.78 -7.53
C GLY A 123 -12.39 -4.02 -6.69
N THR A 124 -11.95 -3.14 -5.78
CA THR A 124 -12.79 -2.36 -4.87
C THR A 124 -12.71 -0.84 -5.12
N ASP A 125 -11.97 -0.42 -6.14
CA ASP A 125 -11.65 0.97 -6.48
C ASP A 125 -11.17 1.83 -5.29
N SER A 126 -10.47 1.20 -4.33
CA SER A 126 -10.12 1.82 -3.04
C SER A 126 -8.78 2.57 -3.05
N TRP A 127 -8.49 3.32 -4.12
CA TRP A 127 -7.20 4.00 -4.31
C TRP A 127 -6.89 5.05 -3.24
N GLU A 128 -7.93 5.72 -2.72
CA GLU A 128 -7.82 6.69 -1.61
C GLU A 128 -7.15 6.07 -0.38
N VAL A 129 -7.41 4.78 -0.10
CA VAL A 129 -6.78 4.10 1.04
C VAL A 129 -5.27 3.99 0.86
N LEU A 130 -4.78 3.73 -0.37
CA LEU A 130 -3.35 3.70 -0.67
C LEU A 130 -2.72 5.09 -0.53
N GLU A 131 -3.41 6.11 -1.03
CA GLU A 131 -2.99 7.51 -0.99
C GLU A 131 -2.88 8.03 0.45
N GLU A 132 -3.79 7.62 1.33
CA GLU A 132 -3.78 8.04 2.74
C GLU A 132 -2.83 7.24 3.64
N THR A 133 -2.45 6.02 3.24
CA THR A 133 -1.72 5.10 4.14
C THR A 133 -0.40 4.62 3.56
N VAL A 134 -0.43 3.81 2.50
CA VAL A 134 0.74 3.10 1.97
C VAL A 134 1.73 4.06 1.32
N VAL A 135 1.25 4.97 0.46
CA VAL A 135 2.11 5.91 -0.26
C VAL A 135 2.88 6.81 0.72
N PRO A 136 2.24 7.50 1.68
CA PRO A 136 2.93 8.31 2.67
C PRO A 136 3.95 7.50 3.50
N LEU A 137 3.62 6.25 3.86
CA LEU A 137 4.49 5.40 4.67
C LEU A 137 5.78 5.02 3.94
N MET A 138 5.67 4.64 2.67
CA MET A 138 6.83 4.29 1.84
C MET A 138 7.68 5.53 1.53
N LEU A 139 7.04 6.65 1.17
CA LEU A 139 7.74 7.91 0.90
C LEU A 139 8.50 8.40 2.14
N ARG A 140 7.88 8.30 3.32
CA ARG A 140 8.54 8.61 4.59
C ARG A 140 9.76 7.72 4.81
N SER A 141 9.64 6.41 4.60
CA SER A 141 10.77 5.47 4.75
C SER A 141 11.96 5.86 3.87
N ILE A 142 11.70 6.29 2.63
CA ILE A 142 12.72 6.79 1.68
C ILE A 142 13.28 8.14 2.14
N GLY A 143 12.43 9.07 2.59
CA GLY A 143 12.87 10.35 3.14
C GLY A 143 13.79 10.20 4.34
N GLN A 144 13.46 9.27 5.24
CA GLN A 144 14.27 8.93 6.40
C GLN A 144 15.63 8.36 6.00
N SER A 145 15.69 7.48 4.99
CA SER A 145 16.97 6.93 4.51
C SER A 145 17.86 7.99 3.87
N MET A 146 17.29 9.04 3.28
CA MET A 146 18.01 10.19 2.75
C MET A 146 18.48 11.18 3.84
N GLY A 147 18.22 10.90 5.12
CA GLY A 147 18.54 11.83 6.22
C GLY A 147 17.67 13.09 6.25
N VAL A 148 16.53 13.06 5.54
CA VAL A 148 15.58 14.16 5.48
C VAL A 148 14.72 14.15 6.75
N PHE A 149 15.32 14.55 7.88
CA PHE A 149 14.61 14.68 9.15
C PHE A 149 14.41 16.16 9.53
N LYS A 150 13.13 16.51 9.78
CA LYS A 150 12.60 17.69 10.48
C LYS A 150 12.38 19.03 9.75
N SER A 151 12.75 19.23 8.49
CA SER A 151 12.36 20.47 7.76
C SER A 151 11.69 20.25 6.39
N ALA A 152 12.05 19.17 5.69
CA ALA A 152 11.46 18.83 4.39
C ALA A 152 10.30 17.83 4.48
N GLU A 153 9.98 17.30 5.66
CA GLU A 153 8.66 16.69 5.93
C GLU A 153 7.54 17.68 5.61
N LEU A 154 7.74 19.00 5.75
CA LEU A 154 6.74 20.02 5.40
C LEU A 154 6.74 20.41 3.91
N ALA A 155 7.82 20.15 3.17
CA ALA A 155 7.89 20.46 1.74
C ALA A 155 7.30 19.33 0.88
N ILE A 156 7.37 18.08 1.36
CA ILE A 156 6.87 16.90 0.65
C ILE A 156 5.43 16.59 1.08
N TYR A 157 5.03 16.93 2.30
CA TYR A 157 3.68 16.61 2.84
C TYR A 157 2.61 17.67 2.53
N ASN A 158 2.93 18.68 1.72
CA ASN A 158 1.97 19.71 1.34
C ASN A 158 1.11 19.27 0.12
N TRP A 159 0.69 17.99 0.15
CA TRP A 159 -0.04 17.26 -0.90
C TRP A 159 -1.54 17.07 -0.63
N SER A 160 -2.14 17.96 0.15
CA SER A 160 -3.57 18.27 0.01
C SER A 160 -3.84 19.70 0.49
N GLY A 161 -3.83 20.65 -0.46
CA GLY A 161 -4.26 22.04 -0.24
C GLY A 161 -3.25 22.96 0.47
N HIS A 162 -2.70 23.92 -0.30
CA HIS A 162 -1.92 25.10 0.11
C HIS A 162 -0.40 24.93 0.34
N THR A 163 0.40 25.03 -0.73
CA THR A 163 1.79 25.52 -0.62
C THR A 163 1.87 27.00 -0.95
N ILE A 164 2.20 27.82 0.06
CA ILE A 164 2.74 29.17 -0.15
C ILE A 164 4.25 29.03 -0.20
N PHE A 165 4.83 29.37 -1.34
CA PHE A 165 6.23 29.72 -1.45
C PHE A 165 6.36 31.14 -0.87
N GLU A 166 6.57 31.27 0.43
CA GLU A 166 7.00 32.56 0.97
C GLU A 166 7.93 32.41 2.16
N ARG A 167 8.97 33.21 2.07
CA ARG A 167 10.17 33.26 2.87
C ARG A 167 9.86 34.02 4.17
N SER A 168 9.61 33.31 5.26
CA SER A 168 9.92 33.86 6.59
C SER A 168 10.06 32.75 7.62
N ILE A 169 11.15 32.87 8.38
CA ILE A 169 11.48 32.07 9.55
C ILE A 169 10.42 32.37 10.61
N ASP A 170 9.58 31.40 10.95
CA ASP A 170 8.97 31.35 12.28
C ASP A 170 8.94 29.92 12.79
N LYS A 171 9.72 29.70 13.84
CA LYS A 171 9.80 28.49 14.66
C LYS A 171 8.57 28.45 15.56
N ASP A 172 7.57 27.60 15.28
CA ASP A 172 6.89 26.83 16.36
C ASP A 172 5.76 25.85 15.97
N LEU A 173 5.37 25.68 14.71
CA LEU A 173 4.38 24.64 14.36
C LEU A 173 5.04 23.28 14.10
N SER A 174 5.48 22.63 15.18
CA SER A 174 6.13 21.31 15.15
C SER A 174 5.14 20.13 15.10
N SER A 175 5.48 19.12 14.29
CA SER A 175 5.33 17.66 14.53
C SER A 175 3.94 17.04 14.81
N LYS A 176 2.92 17.80 15.18
CA LYS A 176 1.72 17.23 15.82
C LYS A 176 0.63 16.75 14.85
N SER A 177 0.58 17.21 13.60
CA SER A 177 -0.59 16.97 12.71
C SER A 177 -0.65 15.55 12.12
N PHE A 178 0.45 15.07 11.54
CA PHE A 178 0.51 13.72 10.98
C PHE A 178 0.62 12.65 12.07
N ASP A 179 1.38 12.91 13.14
CA ASP A 179 1.39 12.04 14.31
C ASP A 179 0.02 12.00 15.01
N ASN A 180 -0.82 13.05 14.92
CA ASN A 180 -2.20 12.99 15.42
C ASN A 180 -3.13 12.19 14.51
N SER A 181 -3.08 12.36 13.19
CA SER A 181 -3.95 11.60 12.27
C SER A 181 -3.57 10.12 12.27
N ARG A 182 -2.26 9.83 12.33
CA ARG A 182 -1.71 8.52 12.58
C ARG A 182 -2.07 8.00 13.97
N ARG A 183 -1.85 8.73 15.07
CA ARG A 183 -2.33 8.31 16.40
C ARG A 183 -3.81 8.00 16.36
N LYS A 184 -4.64 8.81 15.72
CA LYS A 184 -6.08 8.60 15.65
C LYS A 184 -6.45 7.35 14.84
N LEU A 185 -5.73 7.03 13.76
CA LEU A 185 -5.94 5.80 12.97
C LEU A 185 -5.33 4.57 13.66
N THR A 186 -4.14 4.70 14.22
CA THR A 186 -3.41 3.67 14.99
C THR A 186 -4.16 3.35 16.29
N GLU A 187 -4.62 4.33 17.06
CA GLU A 187 -5.46 4.14 18.28
C GLU A 187 -6.83 3.55 17.94
N LYS A 188 -7.40 3.86 16.77
CA LYS A 188 -8.69 3.30 16.33
C LYS A 188 -8.57 1.85 15.87
N TYR A 189 -7.44 1.46 15.28
CA TYR A 189 -7.28 0.16 14.60
C TYR A 189 -6.19 -0.74 15.18
N ILE A 190 -5.41 -0.32 16.18
CA ILE A 190 -4.34 -1.13 16.78
C ILE A 190 -4.60 -1.28 18.29
N PRO A 191 -4.76 -2.51 18.82
CA PRO A 191 -4.78 -2.76 20.26
C PRO A 191 -3.46 -2.31 20.91
N THR A 192 -3.54 -1.73 22.10
CA THR A 192 -2.43 -1.14 22.89
C THR A 192 -1.20 -2.05 23.07
N ASP A 193 -1.37 -3.36 22.89
CA ASP A 193 -0.34 -4.39 23.09
C ASP A 193 0.67 -4.48 21.93
N PHE A 194 0.44 -3.76 20.83
CA PHE A 194 1.38 -3.65 19.69
C PHE A 194 2.41 -2.52 19.82
N SER A 195 2.48 -1.88 20.98
CA SER A 195 3.45 -0.82 21.27
C SER A 195 4.88 -1.36 21.48
N VAL A 196 5.40 -2.12 20.51
CA VAL A 196 6.81 -2.50 20.44
C VAL A 196 7.48 -1.61 19.38
N SER A 197 8.23 -0.60 19.84
CA SER A 197 9.27 0.11 19.07
C SER A 197 8.90 0.46 17.60
N ASN A 198 7.96 1.39 17.42
CA ASN A 198 7.41 1.78 16.12
C ASN A 198 8.34 2.65 15.24
N SER A 199 9.49 2.11 14.85
CA SER A 199 10.06 2.42 13.54
C SER A 199 9.27 1.59 12.51
N TYR A 200 8.37 2.23 11.77
CA TYR A 200 7.76 1.61 10.57
C TYR A 200 8.62 1.91 9.35
N ASP A 201 9.93 1.84 9.53
CA ASP A 201 10.86 2.19 8.47
C ASP A 201 11.08 0.92 7.64
N PHE A 202 10.75 1.02 6.36
CA PHE A 202 11.01 -0.05 5.41
C PHE A 202 12.35 0.17 4.71
N PRO A 203 13.06 -0.91 4.33
CA PRO A 203 14.23 -0.79 3.48
C PRO A 203 13.94 0.04 2.23
N LEU A 204 14.92 0.81 1.80
CA LEU A 204 14.82 1.70 0.64
C LEU A 204 14.32 0.98 -0.62
N SER A 205 14.86 -0.20 -0.90
CA SER A 205 14.49 -1.01 -2.06
C SER A 205 13.04 -1.49 -2.03
N MET A 206 12.56 -1.92 -0.87
CA MET A 206 11.16 -2.33 -0.69
C MET A 206 10.23 -1.14 -0.84
N SER A 207 10.56 -0.02 -0.20
CA SER A 207 9.77 1.20 -0.30
C SER A 207 9.61 1.64 -1.75
N CYS A 208 10.73 1.71 -2.50
CA CYS A 208 10.69 2.03 -3.92
C CYS A 208 9.87 1.01 -4.71
N ASN A 209 10.06 -0.28 -4.45
CA ASN A 209 9.36 -1.34 -5.17
C ASN A 209 7.84 -1.31 -4.93
N THR A 210 7.40 -1.16 -3.68
CA THR A 210 5.97 -1.00 -3.32
C THR A 210 5.34 0.14 -4.10
N LEU A 211 6.00 1.31 -4.12
CA LEU A 211 5.50 2.48 -4.83
C LEU A 211 5.41 2.23 -6.34
N THR A 212 6.38 1.53 -6.92
CA THR A 212 6.37 1.20 -8.35
C THR A 212 5.32 0.16 -8.72
N LEU A 213 5.11 -0.86 -7.88
CA LEU A 213 4.02 -1.84 -8.06
C LEU A 213 2.66 -1.16 -7.94
N THR A 214 2.52 -0.23 -7.00
CA THR A 214 1.31 0.57 -6.80
C THR A 214 0.98 1.42 -8.03
N LEU A 215 1.97 2.14 -8.57
CA LEU A 215 1.81 2.91 -9.81
C LEU A 215 1.46 1.99 -11.00
N ASP A 216 2.14 0.86 -11.14
CA ASP A 216 1.88 -0.09 -12.22
C ASP A 216 0.46 -0.68 -12.14
N ALA A 217 -0.02 -1.01 -10.94
CA ALA A 217 -1.38 -1.47 -10.70
C ALA A 217 -2.42 -0.41 -11.08
N ALA A 218 -2.19 0.85 -10.71
CA ALA A 218 -3.08 1.95 -11.07
C ALA A 218 -3.17 2.17 -12.59
N LEU A 219 -2.04 2.07 -13.29
CA LEU A 219 -2.00 2.18 -14.76
C LEU A 219 -2.66 0.99 -15.46
N ARG A 220 -2.56 -0.22 -14.89
CA ARG A 220 -3.20 -1.43 -15.42
C ARG A 220 -4.69 -1.50 -15.14
N ASN A 221 -5.24 -0.62 -14.30
CA ASN A 221 -6.68 -0.52 -14.05
C ASN A 221 -7.40 -0.04 -15.33
N LYS A 222 -7.58 -0.97 -16.26
CA LYS A 222 -8.48 -0.81 -17.40
C LYS A 222 -9.89 -0.93 -16.84
N HIS A 223 -10.68 0.13 -16.93
CA HIS A 223 -12.13 0.01 -16.84
C HIS A 223 -12.60 -0.90 -17.99
N GLU A 224 -12.69 -2.21 -17.78
CA GLU A 224 -13.21 -3.19 -18.76
C GLU A 224 -14.74 -3.06 -18.98
N GLY A 225 -15.34 -1.88 -18.76
CA GLY A 225 -16.78 -1.75 -18.66
C GLY A 225 -17.38 -0.39 -19.02
N ILE A 226 -16.77 0.38 -19.93
CA ILE A 226 -17.49 1.51 -20.55
C ILE A 226 -17.68 1.21 -22.04
N VAL A 227 -18.86 0.67 -22.33
CA VAL A 227 -19.52 0.84 -23.64
C VAL A 227 -19.33 2.29 -24.06
N SER A 228 -18.71 2.49 -25.24
CA SER A 228 -18.55 3.79 -25.86
C SER A 228 -19.88 4.56 -25.82
N GLY A 229 -19.99 5.57 -24.95
CA GLY A 229 -21.23 6.35 -24.84
C GLY A 229 -21.35 7.33 -23.69
N SER A 230 -20.72 7.11 -22.52
CA SER A 230 -20.83 8.07 -21.42
C SER A 230 -19.59 8.96 -21.30
N THR A 231 -19.75 10.21 -21.73
CA THR A 231 -18.88 11.34 -21.37
C THR A 231 -18.99 11.60 -19.87
N SER A 232 -18.31 10.79 -19.04
CA SER A 232 -17.98 11.19 -17.68
C SER A 232 -16.69 11.99 -17.73
N THR A 233 -16.79 13.29 -17.51
CA THR A 233 -15.67 14.24 -17.47
C THR A 233 -14.77 14.08 -16.23
N ASN A 234 -15.08 13.13 -15.34
CA ASN A 234 -14.20 12.73 -14.25
C ASN A 234 -13.40 11.50 -14.70
N GLY A 235 -12.08 11.66 -14.84
CA GLY A 235 -11.17 10.53 -15.04
C GLY A 235 -11.35 9.48 -13.94
N SER A 236 -11.08 8.21 -14.26
CA SER A 236 -11.14 7.15 -13.24
C SER A 236 -10.24 7.52 -12.06
N GLN A 237 -10.68 7.20 -10.83
CA GLN A 237 -9.93 7.49 -9.61
C GLN A 237 -8.50 6.93 -9.69
N ALA A 238 -8.34 5.76 -10.32
CA ALA A 238 -7.05 5.16 -10.63
C ALA A 238 -6.14 6.03 -11.52
N ILE A 239 -6.69 6.72 -12.54
CA ILE A 239 -5.90 7.61 -13.41
C ILE A 239 -5.45 8.86 -12.66
N LEU A 240 -6.33 9.44 -11.85
CA LEU A 240 -5.98 10.60 -11.01
C LEU A 240 -4.90 10.21 -9.99
N PHE A 241 -5.09 9.09 -9.31
CA PHE A 241 -4.10 8.52 -8.39
C PHE A 241 -2.77 8.26 -9.11
N ALA A 242 -2.78 7.61 -10.28
CA ALA A 242 -1.57 7.35 -11.06
C ALA A 242 -0.85 8.64 -11.48
N GLY A 243 -1.59 9.69 -11.83
CA GLY A 243 -1.03 11.00 -12.18
C GLY A 243 -0.32 11.66 -11.01
N ASN A 244 -0.96 11.73 -9.85
CA ASN A 244 -0.35 12.24 -8.61
C ASN A 244 0.87 11.41 -8.24
N MET A 245 0.73 10.09 -8.18
CA MET A 245 1.80 9.16 -7.86
C MET A 245 3.00 9.28 -8.83
N LEU A 246 2.76 9.49 -10.12
CA LEU A 246 3.82 9.69 -11.11
C LEU A 246 4.56 11.00 -10.87
N TRP A 247 3.86 12.09 -10.58
CA TRP A 247 4.45 13.38 -10.21
C TRP A 247 5.37 13.23 -8.99
N ASP A 248 4.89 12.52 -7.99
CA ASP A 248 5.56 12.26 -6.73
C ASP A 248 6.86 11.48 -6.94
N LEU A 249 6.78 10.40 -7.73
CA LEU A 249 7.93 9.58 -8.08
C LEU A 249 8.94 10.32 -8.96
N CYS A 250 8.51 11.21 -9.86
CA CYS A 250 9.42 12.05 -10.63
C CYS A 250 10.25 12.94 -9.69
N ASN A 251 9.60 13.65 -8.77
CA ASN A 251 10.26 14.53 -7.81
C ASN A 251 11.18 13.76 -6.87
N LEU A 252 10.71 12.61 -6.36
CA LEU A 252 11.49 11.74 -5.51
C LEU A 252 12.74 11.21 -6.22
N SER A 253 12.60 10.80 -7.48
CA SER A 253 13.73 10.31 -8.29
C SER A 253 14.79 11.38 -8.47
N LEU A 254 14.40 12.64 -8.73
CA LEU A 254 15.34 13.76 -8.83
C LEU A 254 16.12 13.98 -7.53
N GLN A 255 15.42 13.90 -6.39
CA GLN A 255 16.07 13.99 -5.08
C GLN A 255 17.04 12.83 -4.87
N MET A 256 16.59 11.58 -5.04
CA MET A 256 17.39 10.37 -4.86
C MET A 256 18.62 10.32 -5.78
N LEU A 257 18.52 10.85 -7.01
CA LEU A 257 19.63 10.95 -7.96
C LEU A 257 20.75 11.88 -7.48
N SER A 258 20.44 12.79 -6.56
CA SER A 258 21.39 13.74 -5.97
C SER A 258 21.96 13.26 -4.62
N GLN A 259 21.59 12.05 -4.17
CA GLN A 259 21.98 11.50 -2.87
C GLN A 259 23.11 10.45 -2.99
N SER A 260 23.25 9.61 -1.96
CA SER A 260 24.25 8.54 -1.92
C SER A 260 24.12 7.55 -3.08
N PHE A 261 25.16 6.72 -3.30
CA PHE A 261 25.15 5.69 -4.33
C PHE A 261 23.93 4.74 -4.24
N GLU A 262 23.54 4.35 -3.02
CA GLU A 262 22.39 3.46 -2.80
C GLU A 262 21.06 4.07 -3.26
N HIS A 263 20.87 5.37 -3.00
CA HIS A 263 19.68 6.11 -3.44
C HIS A 263 19.66 6.28 -4.95
N ARG A 264 20.80 6.65 -5.55
CA ARG A 264 20.94 6.74 -7.01
C ARG A 264 20.62 5.40 -7.68
N SER A 265 21.21 4.33 -7.17
CA SER A 265 20.98 2.96 -7.65
C SER A 265 19.50 2.56 -7.53
N SER A 266 18.86 2.87 -6.39
CA SER A 266 17.44 2.56 -6.17
C SER A 266 16.52 3.36 -7.10
N ALA A 267 16.79 4.64 -7.33
CA ALA A 267 16.03 5.45 -8.29
C ALA A 267 16.15 4.90 -9.72
N ILE A 268 17.38 4.58 -10.15
CA ILE A 268 17.65 4.03 -11.49
C ILE A 268 17.02 2.65 -11.68
N ARG A 269 17.10 1.78 -10.67
CA ARG A 269 16.63 0.40 -10.77
C ARG A 269 15.12 0.27 -10.64
N PHE A 270 14.51 1.01 -9.71
CA PHE A 270 13.09 0.86 -9.39
C PHE A 270 12.24 1.98 -9.98
N LEU A 271 12.56 3.25 -9.73
CA LEU A 271 11.64 4.34 -10.03
C LEU A 271 11.62 4.72 -11.52
N LEU A 272 12.79 5.01 -12.11
CA LEU A 272 12.90 5.50 -13.48
C LEU A 272 12.25 4.57 -14.53
N PRO A 273 12.42 3.24 -14.49
CA PRO A 273 11.79 2.35 -15.47
C PRO A 273 10.26 2.48 -15.47
N PHE A 274 9.65 2.59 -14.29
CA PHE A 274 8.20 2.70 -14.16
C PHE A 274 7.70 4.11 -14.49
N ILE A 275 8.47 5.16 -14.20
CA ILE A 275 8.16 6.52 -14.66
C ILE A 275 8.12 6.56 -16.19
N PHE A 276 9.15 6.04 -16.87
CA PHE A 276 9.18 6.02 -18.33
C PHE A 276 8.10 5.11 -18.92
N LYS A 277 7.84 3.96 -18.31
CA LYS A 277 6.73 3.07 -18.68
C LYS A 277 5.38 3.80 -18.58
N SER A 278 5.19 4.63 -17.55
CA SER A 278 3.96 5.41 -17.37
C SER A 278 3.75 6.39 -18.52
N PHE A 279 4.78 7.13 -18.93
CA PHE A 279 4.72 8.03 -20.08
C PHE A 279 4.60 7.33 -21.43
N ALA A 280 5.05 6.08 -21.52
CA ALA A 280 4.82 5.23 -22.68
C ALA A 280 3.36 4.75 -22.74
N HIS A 281 2.73 4.51 -21.57
CA HIS A 281 1.33 4.09 -21.47
C HIS A 281 0.37 5.25 -21.75
N ASN A 282 0.57 6.40 -21.11
CA ASN A 282 -0.19 7.64 -21.33
C ASN A 282 0.76 8.82 -21.51
N HIS A 283 0.53 9.65 -22.53
CA HIS A 283 1.43 10.74 -22.88
C HIS A 283 1.27 12.00 -21.99
N SER A 284 0.18 12.08 -21.24
CA SER A 284 -0.14 13.18 -20.34
C SER A 284 -0.96 12.69 -19.15
N PHE A 285 -0.69 13.25 -17.98
CA PHE A 285 -1.41 13.00 -16.74
C PHE A 285 -1.87 14.32 -16.14
N GLN A 286 -3.12 14.39 -15.69
CA GLN A 286 -3.55 15.49 -14.82
C GLN A 286 -3.02 15.23 -13.42
N VAL A 287 -2.45 16.27 -12.80
CA VAL A 287 -1.86 16.18 -11.47
C VAL A 287 -2.39 17.31 -10.61
N ALA A 288 -2.72 16.98 -9.36
CA ALA A 288 -3.16 17.96 -8.37
C ALA A 288 -1.94 18.70 -7.81
N ALA A 289 -1.65 19.89 -8.36
CA ALA A 289 -0.69 20.81 -7.76
C ALA A 289 -1.42 21.98 -7.07
N PRO A 290 -0.90 22.53 -5.96
CA PRO A 290 -1.57 23.62 -5.25
C PRO A 290 -1.87 24.81 -6.17
N GLY A 291 -3.15 25.19 -6.24
CA GLY A 291 -3.63 26.42 -6.89
C GLY A 291 -4.10 26.30 -8.35
N THR A 292 -3.70 25.26 -9.09
CA THR A 292 -4.17 25.04 -10.48
C THR A 292 -3.94 23.59 -10.92
N PRO A 293 -4.89 22.95 -11.63
CA PRO A 293 -4.65 21.65 -12.26
C PRO A 293 -3.47 21.75 -13.23
N ARG A 294 -2.45 20.92 -13.02
CA ARG A 294 -1.27 20.84 -13.90
C ARG A 294 -1.35 19.59 -14.76
N VAL A 295 -0.68 19.64 -15.91
CA VAL A 295 -0.54 18.48 -16.79
C VAL A 295 0.93 18.09 -16.82
N LEU A 296 1.21 16.88 -16.35
CA LEU A 296 2.52 16.26 -16.49
C LEU A 296 2.56 15.53 -17.83
N THR A 297 3.45 15.93 -18.74
CA THR A 297 3.53 15.35 -20.08
C THR A 297 4.99 15.09 -20.49
N ARG A 298 5.18 14.12 -21.39
CA ARG A 298 6.47 13.82 -22.00
C ARG A 298 6.94 14.86 -23.03
N TYR A 299 6.07 15.79 -23.42
CA TYR A 299 6.38 16.82 -24.40
C TYR A 299 6.84 18.10 -23.71
N ILE A 300 7.99 18.63 -24.10
CA ILE A 300 8.37 20.00 -23.74
C ILE A 300 7.50 20.93 -24.58
N SER A 301 6.58 21.65 -23.93
CA SER A 301 5.91 22.78 -24.58
C SER A 301 6.95 23.88 -24.77
N LEU A 302 7.59 23.90 -25.94
CA LEU A 302 8.43 25.01 -26.36
C LEU A 302 7.51 26.20 -26.62
N TYR A 303 7.53 27.17 -25.72
CA TYR A 303 7.01 28.52 -25.95
C TYR A 303 8.16 29.42 -26.40
#